data_AF-A0A926HIF3-F1
#
_entry.id   AF-A0A926HIF3-F1
#
_cell.length_a   1.000
_cell.length_b   1.000
_cell.length_c   1.000
_cell.angle_alpha   90.00
_cell.angle_beta   90.00
_cell.angle_gamma   90.00
#
_symmetry.space_group_name_H-M   'P 1'
#
loop_
_entity.id
_entity.type
_entity.pdbx_description
1 polymer ?
#
loop_
_entity_poly.entity_id
_entity_poly.type
_entity_poly.pdbx_seq_one_letter_code
_entity_poly.pdbx_strand_id
1 'polypeptide(L)'
;MKPRYFFPVLLLILLIPLIPLTAQRRVQPLRTLDQLRTGHWTMFSPGGETRCGRDTAYHFYVRPADDGNTDKLMVYFQGGGACWNALTCQTQGATFDDFVNSPPVEIGFYNGIFDFENTANPAADYNFVFVPYCTGDVHVG
;
A
#
# COMPACT_ATOMS: atom_id res chain seq x y z
N MET A 1 -39.87 -36.37 45.42
CA MET A 1 -39.60 -35.12 44.68
C MET A 1 -38.43 -35.39 43.73
N LYS A 2 -38.64 -35.33 42.41
CA LYS A 2 -37.56 -35.23 41.39
C LYS A 2 -37.03 -33.79 41.41
N PRO A 3 -35.73 -33.50 41.19
CA PRO A 3 -35.10 -33.51 39.85
C PRO A 3 -33.59 -33.89 39.90
N ARG A 4 -32.73 -33.88 38.88
CA ARG A 4 -32.71 -33.98 37.40
C ARG A 4 -31.21 -34.09 37.05
N TYR A 5 -30.86 -34.88 36.04
CA TYR A 5 -29.53 -34.88 35.42
C TYR A 5 -29.21 -33.50 34.80
N PHE A 6 -28.03 -32.94 35.08
CA PHE A 6 -27.38 -31.81 34.41
C PHE A 6 -25.94 -31.80 34.96
N PHE A 7 -24.82 -31.81 34.24
CA PHE A 7 -24.46 -31.73 32.82
C PHE A 7 -22.94 -32.02 32.82
N PRO A 8 -22.38 -32.97 32.04
CA PRO A 8 -20.93 -33.19 32.03
C PRO A 8 -20.28 -32.16 31.11
N VAL A 9 -20.00 -30.95 31.60
CA VAL A 9 -19.27 -29.91 30.85
C VAL A 9 -18.10 -29.42 31.70
N LEU A 10 -17.19 -30.33 32.03
CA LEU A 10 -15.91 -29.95 32.62
C LEU A 10 -14.71 -30.65 31.97
N LEU A 11 -14.91 -31.33 30.84
CA LEU A 11 -13.86 -32.11 30.18
C LEU A 11 -13.80 -31.87 28.67
N LEU A 12 -13.94 -30.61 28.23
CA LEU A 12 -13.83 -30.23 26.81
C LEU A 12 -13.04 -28.94 26.58
N ILE A 13 -12.23 -28.50 27.55
CA ILE A 13 -11.36 -27.31 27.43
C ILE A 13 -9.90 -27.71 27.11
N LEU A 14 -9.53 -28.98 27.24
CA LEU A 14 -8.14 -29.46 27.14
C LEU A 14 -7.68 -29.91 25.73
N LEU A 15 -8.46 -29.64 24.68
CA LEU A 15 -8.11 -29.98 23.28
C LEU A 15 -8.20 -28.77 22.35
N ILE A 16 -7.92 -27.56 22.84
CA ILE A 16 -7.53 -26.49 21.92
C ILE A 16 -6.06 -26.76 21.59
N PRO A 17 -5.72 -27.23 20.37
CA PRO A 17 -4.32 -27.34 20.00
C PRO A 17 -3.67 -25.98 20.26
N LEU A 18 -2.53 -25.95 20.95
CA LEU A 18 -1.62 -24.80 20.88
C LEU A 18 -1.26 -24.66 19.40
N ILE A 19 -2.07 -23.91 18.66
CA ILE A 19 -1.65 -23.38 17.37
C ILE A 19 -0.50 -22.46 17.76
N PRO A 20 0.76 -22.79 17.42
CA PRO A 20 1.85 -21.90 17.77
C PRO A 20 1.51 -20.52 17.19
N LEU A 21 1.66 -19.48 18.01
CA LEU A 21 1.44 -18.08 17.63
C LEU A 21 2.37 -17.62 16.48
N THR A 22 3.18 -18.52 15.95
CA THR A 22 3.70 -18.48 14.58
C THR A 22 2.58 -18.76 13.58
N ALA A 23 1.45 -18.05 13.67
CA ALA A 23 0.68 -17.73 12.49
C ALA A 23 1.61 -16.86 11.64
N GLN A 24 2.40 -17.54 10.81
CA GLN A 24 3.30 -16.95 9.84
C GLN A 24 2.55 -15.78 9.21
N ARG A 25 2.99 -14.54 9.46
CA ARG A 25 2.72 -13.41 8.56
C ARG A 25 3.34 -13.80 7.22
N ARG A 26 2.67 -14.67 6.46
CA ARG A 26 2.99 -14.85 5.05
C ARG A 26 2.61 -13.53 4.42
N VAL A 27 3.63 -12.71 4.14
CA VAL A 27 3.51 -11.65 3.15
C VAL A 27 2.90 -12.32 1.93
N GLN A 28 1.67 -11.94 1.57
CA GLN A 28 1.07 -12.47 0.35
C GLN A 28 1.93 -12.02 -0.82
N PRO A 29 2.19 -12.91 -1.80
CA PRO A 29 2.92 -12.50 -2.98
C PRO A 29 2.16 -11.36 -3.66
N LEU A 30 2.89 -10.31 -4.06
CA LEU A 30 2.30 -9.21 -4.80
C LEU A 30 1.79 -9.73 -6.14
N ARG A 31 0.68 -9.16 -6.60
CA ARG A 31 0.15 -9.43 -7.94
C ARG A 31 1.16 -9.01 -9.01
N THR A 32 1.23 -9.79 -10.08
CA THR A 32 2.04 -9.53 -11.27
C THR A 32 1.30 -8.63 -12.26
N LEU A 33 2.02 -8.01 -13.21
CA LEU A 33 1.45 -7.03 -14.14
C LEU A 33 0.31 -7.60 -15.01
N ASP A 34 0.41 -8.87 -15.43
CA ASP A 34 -0.59 -9.58 -16.23
C ASP A 34 -1.92 -9.81 -15.48
N GLN A 35 -1.90 -9.68 -14.15
CA GLN A 35 -3.09 -9.80 -13.31
C GLN A 35 -3.80 -8.46 -13.10
N LEU A 36 -3.22 -7.36 -13.59
CA LEU A 36 -3.74 -6.02 -13.44
C LEU A 36 -4.52 -5.60 -14.69
N ARG A 37 -5.49 -4.70 -14.50
CA ARG A 37 -6.22 -4.10 -15.61
C ARG A 37 -5.35 -3.02 -16.25
N THR A 38 -5.09 -3.13 -17.54
CA THR A 38 -4.37 -2.12 -18.32
C THR A 38 -5.03 -0.77 -18.22
N GLY A 39 -4.26 0.31 -18.16
CA GLY A 39 -4.77 1.67 -18.08
C GLY A 39 -5.30 2.10 -16.71
N HIS A 40 -5.38 1.19 -15.73
CA HIS A 40 -5.94 1.46 -14.41
C HIS A 40 -4.92 1.38 -13.28
N TRP A 41 -4.97 2.37 -12.40
CA TRP A 41 -4.19 2.36 -11.17
C TRP A 41 -4.73 1.34 -10.17
N THR A 42 -3.82 0.55 -9.62
CA THR A 42 -4.08 -0.44 -8.59
C THR A 42 -3.21 -0.16 -7.38
N MET A 43 -3.81 -0.09 -6.20
CA MET A 43 -3.08 0.06 -4.93
C MET A 43 -2.48 -1.28 -4.47
N PHE A 44 -1.25 -1.22 -3.94
CA PHE A 44 -0.52 -2.34 -3.40
C PHE A 44 -0.08 -2.06 -1.96
N SER A 45 -0.22 -3.07 -1.11
CA SER A 45 0.41 -3.11 0.21
C SER A 45 1.68 -3.96 0.09
N PRO A 46 2.89 -3.41 0.30
CA PRO A 46 4.13 -4.18 0.17
C PRO A 46 4.30 -5.26 1.24
N GLY A 47 3.56 -5.16 2.35
CA GLY A 47 3.67 -6.05 3.49
C GLY A 47 4.94 -5.81 4.31
N GLY A 48 5.29 -6.77 5.17
CA GLY A 48 6.45 -6.67 6.05
C GLY A 48 6.30 -5.55 7.09
N GLU A 49 7.41 -4.86 7.37
CA GLU A 49 7.51 -3.76 8.34
C GLU A 49 7.45 -2.37 7.67
N THR A 50 7.16 -2.31 6.36
CA THR A 50 7.12 -1.06 5.59
C THR A 50 5.98 -0.16 6.07
N ARG A 51 6.29 1.09 6.42
CA ARG A 51 5.38 2.05 7.02
C ARG A 51 5.80 3.48 6.72
N CYS A 52 4.86 4.41 6.84
CA CYS A 52 5.11 5.85 6.75
C CYS A 52 5.79 6.38 8.01
N GLY A 53 6.31 7.62 7.94
CA GLY A 53 6.97 8.29 9.07
C GLY A 53 6.04 8.54 10.27
N ARG A 54 4.72 8.47 10.06
CA ARG A 54 3.68 8.54 11.10
C ARG A 54 3.31 7.20 11.73
N ASP A 55 4.06 6.13 11.42
CA ASP A 55 3.72 4.76 11.83
C ASP A 55 2.38 4.27 11.23
N THR A 56 2.01 4.81 10.07
CA THR A 56 0.81 4.43 9.31
C THR A 56 1.18 3.46 8.19
N ALA A 57 0.20 2.69 7.71
CA ALA A 57 0.42 1.74 6.64
C ALA A 57 0.84 2.45 5.34
N TYR A 58 1.92 1.96 4.72
CA TYR A 58 2.37 2.44 3.43
C TYR A 58 1.70 1.67 2.27
N HIS A 59 1.39 2.38 1.20
CA HIS A 59 0.92 1.83 -0.06
C HIS A 59 1.65 2.48 -1.24
N PHE A 60 1.67 1.79 -2.37
CA PHE A 60 2.10 2.35 -3.65
C PHE A 60 1.12 1.94 -4.74
N TYR A 61 1.21 2.56 -5.91
CA TYR A 61 0.23 2.36 -6.97
C TYR A 61 0.91 1.92 -8.25
N VAL A 62 0.28 0.98 -8.96
CA VAL A 62 0.79 0.45 -10.22
C VAL A 62 -0.28 0.60 -11.30
N ARG A 63 0.11 1.06 -12.48
CA ARG A 63 -0.72 1.13 -13.68
C ARG A 63 0.01 0.45 -14.83
N PRO A 64 -0.45 -0.70 -15.34
CA PRO A 64 0.05 -1.22 -16.60
C PRO A 64 -0.32 -0.26 -17.74
N ALA A 65 0.54 -0.16 -18.76
CA ALA A 65 0.25 0.62 -19.96
C ALA A 65 -1.07 0.19 -20.61
N ASP A 66 -1.71 1.07 -21.37
CA ASP A 66 -3.03 0.80 -21.98
C ASP A 66 -2.99 -0.40 -22.94
N ASP A 67 -1.89 -0.57 -23.68
CA ASP A 67 -1.66 -1.69 -24.59
C ASP A 67 -1.20 -2.98 -23.88
N GLY A 68 -0.79 -2.89 -22.61
CA GLY A 68 -0.22 -3.98 -21.82
C GLY A 68 1.04 -4.62 -22.39
N ASN A 69 1.63 -4.08 -23.46
CA ASN A 69 2.66 -4.73 -24.29
C ASN A 69 3.94 -3.88 -24.33
N THR A 70 4.48 -3.62 -23.14
CA THR A 70 5.68 -2.80 -22.99
C THR A 70 6.53 -3.31 -21.83
N ASP A 71 7.84 -3.34 -22.03
CA ASP A 71 8.82 -3.60 -20.97
C ASP A 71 9.33 -2.29 -20.32
N LYS A 72 8.82 -1.14 -20.78
CA LYS A 72 9.20 0.16 -20.25
C LYS A 72 8.49 0.43 -18.91
N LEU A 73 9.23 1.01 -17.98
CA LEU A 73 8.77 1.31 -16.62
C LEU A 73 9.12 2.74 -16.23
N MET A 74 8.12 3.48 -15.77
CA MET A 74 8.26 4.75 -15.08
C MET A 74 8.04 4.53 -13.58
N VAL A 75 9.03 4.89 -12.76
CA VAL A 75 8.88 4.96 -11.31
C VAL A 75 8.88 6.43 -10.90
N TYR A 76 7.73 6.92 -10.47
CA TYR A 76 7.55 8.31 -10.09
C TYR A 76 7.54 8.46 -8.57
N PHE A 77 8.47 9.24 -8.03
CA PHE A 77 8.54 9.56 -6.61
C PHE A 77 7.82 10.89 -6.36
N GLN A 78 6.76 10.86 -5.55
CA GLN A 78 6.06 12.08 -5.14
C GLN A 78 7.02 13.03 -4.41
N GLY A 79 6.87 14.32 -4.65
CA GLY A 79 7.58 15.37 -3.90
C GLY A 79 6.89 15.70 -2.58
N GLY A 80 7.32 16.79 -1.94
CA GLY A 80 6.66 17.32 -0.73
C GLY A 80 7.57 18.17 0.15
N GLY A 81 8.89 18.01 0.05
CA GLY A 81 9.87 18.69 0.91
C GLY A 81 10.53 17.70 1.87
N ALA A 82 10.99 18.16 3.03
CA ALA A 82 11.63 17.33 4.04
C ALA A 82 11.34 17.85 5.44
N CYS A 83 11.66 17.05 6.46
CA CYS A 83 11.73 17.48 7.84
C CYS A 83 12.99 16.89 8.51
N TRP A 84 13.55 17.56 9.52
CA TRP A 84 14.83 17.18 10.13
C TRP A 84 14.89 17.38 11.64
N ASN A 85 13.79 17.80 12.26
CA ASN A 85 13.62 17.90 13.71
C ASN A 85 12.13 17.84 14.09
N ALA A 86 11.84 17.67 15.37
CA ALA A 86 10.47 17.52 15.88
C ALA A 86 9.52 18.66 15.47
N LEU A 87 10.01 19.90 15.41
CA LEU A 87 9.21 21.06 14.99
C LEU A 87 8.83 20.97 13.51
N THR A 88 9.79 20.66 12.63
CA THR A 88 9.54 20.52 11.19
C THR A 88 8.77 19.25 10.82
N CYS A 89 8.86 18.22 11.67
CA CYS A 89 8.19 16.93 11.45
C CYS A 89 6.81 16.87 12.10
N GLN A 90 6.28 17.95 12.68
CA GLN A 90 4.92 17.96 13.21
C GLN A 90 3.88 17.86 12.08
N THR A 91 2.63 17.53 12.40
CA THR A 91 1.55 17.38 11.40
C THR A 91 1.08 18.73 10.84
N GLN A 92 1.08 19.78 11.67
CA GLN A 92 0.74 21.11 11.21
C GLN A 92 1.82 21.66 10.27
N GLY A 93 1.44 21.87 9.01
CA GLY A 93 2.37 22.32 7.96
C GLY A 93 3.26 21.19 7.42
N ALA A 94 2.80 19.94 7.52
CA ALA A 94 3.53 18.78 7.03
C ALA A 94 3.93 18.92 5.55
N THR A 95 5.14 18.45 5.25
CA THR A 95 5.76 18.42 3.92
C THR A 95 5.69 17.02 3.29
N PHE A 96 4.91 16.12 3.88
CA PHE A 96 4.72 14.74 3.43
C PHE A 96 3.36 14.24 3.92
N ASP A 97 2.85 13.19 3.29
CA ASP A 97 1.53 12.65 3.60
C ASP A 97 1.53 11.90 4.94
N ASP A 98 0.55 12.16 5.80
CA ASP A 98 0.42 11.44 7.06
C ASP A 98 -0.07 9.99 6.86
N PHE A 99 -0.82 9.75 5.78
CA PHE A 99 -1.40 8.47 5.41
C PHE A 99 -1.36 8.30 3.90
N VAL A 100 -1.15 7.06 3.44
CA VAL A 100 -1.34 6.69 2.03
C VAL A 100 -2.54 5.77 1.95
N ASN A 101 -3.73 6.35 1.87
CA ASN A 101 -4.99 5.60 1.77
C ASN A 101 -5.93 6.15 0.68
N SER A 102 -5.48 7.16 -0.07
CA SER A 102 -6.25 7.76 -1.13
C SER A 102 -6.63 6.73 -2.20
N PRO A 103 -7.86 6.79 -2.73
CA PRO A 103 -8.22 5.96 -3.86
C PRO A 103 -7.31 6.31 -5.06
N PRO A 104 -6.92 5.32 -5.89
CA PRO A 104 -6.01 5.54 -7.00
C PRO A 104 -6.47 6.57 -8.04
N VAL A 105 -7.77 6.91 -8.05
CA VAL A 105 -8.34 7.96 -8.90
C VAL A 105 -7.68 9.33 -8.70
N GLU A 106 -7.15 9.61 -7.50
CA GLU A 106 -6.51 10.89 -7.21
C GLU A 106 -5.22 11.11 -8.01
N ILE A 107 -4.51 10.02 -8.35
CA ILE A 107 -3.33 10.08 -9.22
C ILE A 107 -3.72 10.48 -10.64
N GLY A 108 -4.94 10.14 -11.07
CA GLY A 108 -5.49 10.53 -12.36
C GLY A 108 -5.78 12.04 -12.51
N PHE A 109 -5.75 12.81 -11.42
CA PHE A 109 -5.88 14.27 -11.49
C PHE A 109 -4.55 15.00 -11.73
N TYR A 110 -3.43 14.30 -11.69
CA TYR A 110 -2.14 14.89 -12.06
C TYR A 110 -2.10 15.13 -13.58
N ASN A 111 -1.51 16.25 -13.98
CA ASN A 111 -1.31 16.60 -15.39
C ASN A 111 0.14 16.25 -15.82
N GLY A 112 0.47 16.52 -17.08
CA GLY A 112 1.83 16.33 -17.60
C GLY A 112 2.10 14.86 -17.93
N ILE A 113 3.07 14.24 -17.24
CA ILE A 113 3.44 12.83 -17.50
C ILE A 113 2.33 11.83 -17.13
N PHE A 114 1.33 12.27 -16.37
CA PHE A 114 0.15 11.49 -15.98
C PHE A 114 -1.03 11.64 -16.93
N ASP A 115 -0.94 12.54 -17.92
CA ASP A 115 -1.89 12.62 -19.02
C ASP A 115 -1.46 11.62 -20.11
N PHE A 116 -2.04 10.42 -20.06
CA PHE A 116 -1.70 9.31 -20.95
C PHE A 116 -2.27 9.45 -22.37
N GLU A 117 -3.24 10.35 -22.57
CA GLU A 117 -3.82 10.65 -23.88
C GLU A 117 -3.04 11.75 -24.62
N ASN A 118 -2.15 12.46 -23.92
CA ASN A 118 -1.33 13.51 -24.51
C ASN A 118 -0.21 12.93 -25.36
N THR A 119 -0.26 13.19 -26.67
CA THR A 119 0.76 12.73 -27.62
C THR A 119 2.15 13.33 -27.39
N ALA A 120 2.27 14.39 -26.60
CA ALA A 120 3.55 14.96 -26.18
C ALA A 120 4.15 14.28 -24.93
N ASN A 121 3.42 13.37 -24.28
CA ASN A 121 3.91 12.62 -23.12
C ASN A 121 4.85 11.49 -23.59
N PRO A 122 6.17 11.58 -23.35
CA PRO A 122 7.13 10.58 -23.83
C PRO A 122 7.05 9.24 -23.07
N ALA A 123 6.25 9.18 -22.00
CA ALA A 123 6.03 7.99 -21.20
C ALA A 123 4.58 7.47 -21.28
N ALA A 124 3.74 7.97 -22.19
CA ALA A 124 2.33 7.55 -22.27
C ALA A 124 2.15 6.03 -22.40
N ASP A 125 3.09 5.34 -23.07
CA ASP A 125 3.11 3.91 -23.33
C ASP A 125 3.93 3.09 -22.30
N TYR A 126 4.16 3.61 -21.09
CA TYR A 126 4.95 2.92 -20.06
C TYR A 126 4.04 2.29 -19.01
N ASN A 127 4.53 1.23 -18.37
CA ASN A 127 4.00 0.84 -17.06
C ASN A 127 4.41 1.92 -16.04
N PHE A 128 3.53 2.26 -15.11
CA PHE A 128 3.82 3.23 -14.05
C PHE A 128 3.78 2.60 -12.68
N VAL A 129 4.75 2.99 -11.85
CA VAL A 129 4.72 2.84 -10.40
C VAL A 129 4.76 4.23 -9.80
N PHE A 130 3.73 4.60 -9.04
CA PHE A 130 3.71 5.82 -8.26
C PHE A 130 4.08 5.50 -6.81
N VAL A 131 5.08 6.19 -6.30
CA VAL A 131 5.64 6.05 -4.95
C VAL A 131 5.23 7.29 -4.14
N PRO A 132 4.18 7.20 -3.32
CA PRO A 132 3.74 8.30 -2.47
C PRO A 132 4.79 8.67 -1.44
N TYR A 133 4.82 9.93 -1.03
CA TYR A 133 5.81 10.46 -0.10
C TYR A 133 5.20 10.72 1.26
N CYS A 134 5.41 9.76 2.17
CA CYS A 134 4.86 9.81 3.53
C CYS A 134 5.93 9.67 4.63
N THR A 135 7.19 9.88 4.29
CA THR A 135 8.34 9.63 5.20
C THR A 135 9.01 10.91 5.70
N GLY A 136 8.94 12.01 4.95
CA GLY A 136 9.57 13.28 5.34
C GLY A 136 11.09 13.32 5.19
N ASP A 137 11.69 12.29 4.58
CA ASP A 137 13.12 12.02 4.48
C ASP A 137 13.70 12.13 3.07
N VAL A 138 12.96 12.67 2.10
CA VAL A 138 13.38 12.78 0.68
C VAL A 138 13.72 11.42 0.04
N HIS A 139 13.07 10.34 0.50
CA HIS A 139 13.25 8.97 0.00
C HIS A 139 14.66 8.38 0.27
N VAL A 140 15.35 8.82 1.33
CA VAL A 140 16.71 8.33 1.69
C VAL A 140 16.84 7.66 3.06
N GLY A 141 15.72 7.41 3.75
CA GLY A 141 15.67 6.87 5.11
C GLY A 141 16.28 5.47 5.32
#